data_AF-A0A8D8W141-F1
#
_entry.id   AF-A0A8D8W141-F1
#
_cell.length_a   1.000
_cell.length_b   1.000
_cell.length_c   1.000
_cell.angle_alpha   90.00
_cell.angle_beta   90.00
_cell.angle_gamma   90.00
#
_symmetry.space_group_name_H-M   'P 1'
#
loop_
_entity.id
_entity.type
_entity.pdbx_description
1 polymer ?
#
loop_
_entity_poly.entity_id
_entity_poly.type
_entity_poly.pdbx_seq_one_letter_code
_entity_poly.pdbx_strand_id
1 'polypeptide(L)'
;MALVWLHHFNRMTSHLSPLSLLATLFLLTALIQGGSAQCPWEDEPETELQSTCICSYNTANELSIQCNDLTNYPLFKATLNKYVSKVPLDLLYINNSAIRSINENTFNGVLIKNLQLSHCRINSITPNAFRHLDFTLKHLNLQENELEQIPAEAFRHLKNLTLIDLSKNKIGKIPDDAFSTLNNLVTLKLSDNNLTLYKNSF
;
A
#
# COMPACT_ATOMS: atom_id res chain seq x y z
N MET A 1 30.68 20.55 43.90
CA MET A 1 30.52 20.51 45.37
C MET A 1 29.04 20.71 45.64
N ALA A 2 28.23 19.65 45.54
CA ALA A 2 28.06 18.60 46.55
C ALA A 2 27.15 19.06 47.70
N LEU A 3 26.07 18.30 47.88
CA LEU A 3 25.30 18.12 49.12
C LEU A 3 24.48 19.34 49.57
N VAL A 4 23.16 19.29 49.37
CA VAL A 4 22.11 19.33 50.42
C VAL A 4 20.76 19.24 49.69
N TRP A 5 20.26 18.03 49.46
CA TRP A 5 18.83 17.69 49.37
C TRP A 5 18.69 16.19 49.67
N LEU A 6 19.11 15.84 50.89
CA LEU A 6 19.01 14.50 51.45
C LEU A 6 18.65 14.68 52.92
N HIS A 7 17.38 14.95 53.21
CA HIS A 7 16.69 14.66 54.48
C HIS A 7 15.28 15.25 54.49
N HIS A 8 14.34 14.62 53.78
CA HIS A 8 12.94 14.46 54.24
C HIS A 8 12.15 13.55 53.30
N PHE A 9 12.69 12.36 53.07
CA PHE A 9 11.95 11.21 52.56
C PHE A 9 12.20 10.04 53.50
N ASN A 10 11.69 10.13 54.73
CA ASN A 10 11.74 8.99 55.64
C ASN A 10 10.63 9.05 56.69
N ARG A 11 9.41 8.66 56.29
CA ARG A 11 8.47 7.84 57.08
C ARG A 11 7.14 7.78 56.35
N MET A 12 6.88 6.63 55.72
CA MET A 12 5.58 5.99 55.41
C MET A 12 5.58 5.36 54.01
N THR A 13 6.46 4.38 53.78
CA THR A 13 6.29 3.36 52.72
C THR A 13 7.10 2.09 53.09
N SER A 14 6.94 1.59 54.30
CA SER A 14 7.31 0.20 54.59
C SER A 14 6.17 -0.69 54.10
N HIS A 15 6.46 -1.58 53.13
CA HIS A 15 5.59 -2.59 52.51
C HIS A 15 5.15 -2.35 51.06
N LEU A 16 6.08 -1.98 50.17
CA LEU A 16 5.94 -2.31 48.75
C LEU A 16 7.31 -2.76 48.22
N SER A 17 7.37 -3.96 47.63
CA SER A 17 8.60 -4.55 47.11
C SER A 17 9.11 -3.77 45.88
N PRO A 18 10.42 -3.79 45.57
CA PRO A 18 10.98 -3.08 44.41
C PRO A 18 10.30 -3.44 43.07
N LEU A 19 9.68 -4.62 42.98
CA LEU A 19 8.91 -5.05 41.80
C LEU A 19 7.61 -4.25 41.60
N SER A 20 7.00 -3.73 42.67
CA SER A 20 5.69 -3.05 42.58
C SER A 20 5.77 -1.59 42.11
N LEU A 21 6.92 -0.92 42.29
CA LEU A 21 7.17 0.43 41.77
C LEU A 21 7.48 0.45 40.26
N LEU A 22 8.12 -0.60 39.75
CA LEU A 22 8.37 -0.79 38.31
C LEU A 22 7.06 -1.11 37.55
N ALA A 23 6.16 -1.89 38.16
CA ALA A 23 4.86 -2.21 37.57
C ALA A 23 3.97 -0.97 37.38
N THR A 24 4.01 -0.01 38.31
CA THR A 24 3.23 1.23 38.22
C THR A 24 3.80 2.23 37.21
N LEU A 25 5.10 2.21 36.92
CA LEU A 25 5.72 3.05 35.89
C LEU A 25 5.36 2.57 34.47
N PHE A 26 5.19 1.25 34.28
CA PHE A 26 4.69 0.66 33.04
C PHE A 26 3.18 0.91 32.81
N LEU A 27 2.40 1.06 33.88
CA LEU A 27 0.96 1.35 33.78
C LEU A 27 0.67 2.81 33.39
N LEU A 28 1.61 3.75 33.65
CA LEU A 28 1.45 5.16 33.29
C LEU A 28 1.83 5.46 31.83
N THR A 29 2.64 4.63 31.16
CA THR A 29 2.92 4.78 29.72
C THR A 29 1.84 4.13 28.84
N ALA A 30 1.01 3.24 29.39
CA ALA A 30 -0.08 2.59 28.66
C ALA A 30 -1.27 3.52 28.32
N LEU A 31 -1.26 4.78 28.78
CA LEU A 31 -2.32 5.77 28.54
C LEU A 31 -1.95 6.86 27.51
N ILE A 32 -0.81 6.72 26.82
CA ILE A 32 -0.44 7.56 25.68
C ILE A 32 -0.05 6.69 24.48
N GLN A 33 -0.90 5.73 24.12
CA GLN A 33 -0.91 5.18 22.77
C GLN A 33 -2.22 5.61 22.12
N GLY A 34 -2.21 6.82 21.55
CA GLY A 34 -3.19 7.16 20.52
C GLY A 34 -3.09 6.11 19.42
N GLY A 35 -4.22 5.54 19.01
CA GLY A 35 -4.30 4.40 18.09
C GLY A 35 -3.31 4.54 16.94
N SER A 36 -2.34 3.63 16.86
CA SER A 36 -1.13 3.88 16.11
C SER A 36 -1.38 3.78 14.60
N ALA A 37 -1.19 4.91 13.92
CA ALA A 37 -0.91 5.00 12.50
C ALA A 37 0.49 4.42 12.20
N GLN A 38 0.69 3.14 12.53
CA GLN A 38 1.96 2.46 12.39
C GLN A 38 1.85 1.30 11.41
N CYS A 39 2.91 1.13 10.63
CA CYS A 39 2.98 0.05 9.66
C CYS A 39 3.15 -1.31 10.36
N PRO A 40 2.57 -2.39 9.83
CA PRO A 40 2.70 -3.74 10.41
C PRO A 40 4.13 -4.27 10.60
N TRP A 41 5.14 -3.66 9.97
CA TRP A 41 6.55 -4.09 9.97
C TRP A 41 7.48 -3.14 10.73
N GLU A 42 6.94 -2.32 11.64
CA GLU A 42 7.74 -1.33 12.36
C GLU A 42 8.74 -1.94 13.35
N ASP A 43 8.41 -3.06 13.99
CA ASP A 43 9.31 -3.70 14.94
C ASP A 43 10.50 -4.42 14.27
N GLU A 44 10.55 -4.46 12.94
CA GLU A 44 11.66 -5.03 12.21
C GLU A 44 12.82 -4.04 12.13
N PRO A 45 13.98 -4.36 12.72
CA PRO A 45 15.14 -3.49 12.68
C PRO A 45 15.62 -3.34 11.23
N GLU A 46 15.83 -2.11 10.80
CA GLU A 46 16.49 -1.75 9.54
C GLU A 46 15.72 -2.01 8.23
N THR A 47 14.42 -1.74 8.18
CA THR A 47 13.75 -1.64 6.87
C THR A 47 13.79 -0.20 6.36
N GLU A 48 14.45 0.01 5.20
CA GLU A 48 14.33 1.21 4.35
C GLU A 48 12.86 1.63 4.09
N LEU A 49 11.94 0.70 4.32
CA LEU A 49 10.50 0.90 4.24
C LEU A 49 9.94 1.84 5.32
N GLN A 50 10.58 1.97 6.49
CA GLN A 50 10.09 2.84 7.57
C GLN A 50 10.19 4.33 7.23
N SER A 51 11.16 4.73 6.40
CA SER A 51 11.30 6.11 5.94
C SER A 51 10.58 6.38 4.63
N THR A 52 10.23 5.34 3.86
CA THR A 52 9.61 5.48 2.53
C THR A 52 8.11 5.25 2.54
N CYS A 53 7.57 4.52 3.52
CA CYS A 53 6.16 4.17 3.61
C CYS A 53 5.54 4.62 4.94
N ILE A 54 4.32 5.15 4.85
CA ILE A 54 3.46 5.45 6.00
C ILE A 54 2.19 4.61 5.94
N CYS A 55 1.62 4.34 7.11
CA CYS A 55 0.44 3.50 7.25
C CYS A 55 -0.61 4.16 8.14
N SER A 56 -1.88 3.88 7.84
CA SER A 56 -3.01 4.29 8.67
C SER A 56 -4.14 3.29 8.54
N TYR A 57 -4.93 3.13 9.59
CA TYR A 57 -6.16 2.35 9.56
C TYR A 57 -7.37 3.28 9.51
N ASN A 58 -8.37 2.93 8.70
CA ASN A 58 -9.65 3.63 8.72
C ASN A 58 -10.56 3.10 9.86
N THR A 59 -11.75 3.68 10.02
CA THR A 59 -12.71 3.26 11.08
C THR A 59 -13.27 1.86 10.89
N ALA A 60 -13.12 1.27 9.70
CA ALA A 60 -13.45 -0.13 9.41
C ALA A 60 -12.27 -1.08 9.63
N ASN A 61 -11.17 -0.59 10.21
CA ASN A 61 -9.92 -1.32 10.45
C ASN A 61 -9.25 -1.83 9.16
N GLU A 62 -9.39 -1.09 8.06
CA GLU A 62 -8.74 -1.40 6.79
C GLU A 62 -7.47 -0.56 6.65
N LEU A 63 -6.39 -1.22 6.24
CA LEU A 63 -5.07 -0.64 6.17
C LEU A 63 -4.92 0.20 4.88
N SER A 64 -4.36 1.39 5.03
CA SER A 64 -3.83 2.20 3.93
C SER A 64 -2.31 2.25 4.03
N ILE A 65 -1.62 1.92 2.95
CA ILE A 65 -0.16 2.02 2.83
C ILE A 65 0.13 3.05 1.73
N GLN A 66 0.95 4.04 2.05
CA GLN A 66 1.40 5.06 1.10
C GLN A 66 2.92 5.10 1.09
N CYS A 67 3.54 4.86 -0.06
CA CYS A 67 4.98 4.87 -0.22
C CYS A 67 5.40 5.90 -1.27
N ASN A 68 6.50 6.62 -1.01
CA ASN A 68 7.15 7.51 -1.97
C ASN A 68 8.63 7.15 -2.10
N ASP A 69 9.19 7.29 -3.30
CA ASP A 69 10.62 7.07 -3.55
C ASP A 69 11.10 5.65 -3.22
N LEU A 70 10.28 4.62 -3.51
CA LEU A 70 10.65 3.23 -3.27
C LEU A 70 11.78 2.79 -4.22
N THR A 71 12.95 2.60 -3.63
CA THR A 71 14.20 2.12 -4.25
C THR A 71 14.31 0.60 -4.25
N ASN A 72 13.85 -0.06 -3.19
CA ASN A 72 13.98 -1.50 -2.98
C ASN A 72 12.64 -2.24 -3.11
N TYR A 73 12.15 -2.33 -4.34
CA TYR A 73 10.91 -3.03 -4.66
C TYR A 73 10.88 -4.53 -4.26
N PRO A 74 11.99 -5.31 -4.38
CA PRO A 74 12.02 -6.68 -3.87
C PRO A 74 11.77 -6.78 -2.37
N LEU A 75 12.39 -5.92 -1.56
CA LEU A 75 12.16 -5.85 -0.11
C LEU A 75 10.70 -5.52 0.18
N PHE A 76 10.14 -4.50 -0.48
CA PHE A 76 8.73 -4.13 -0.34
C PHE A 76 7.78 -5.31 -0.61
N LYS A 77 7.99 -6.05 -1.70
CA LYS A 77 7.16 -7.23 -2.01
C LYS A 77 7.28 -8.31 -0.94
N ALA A 78 8.49 -8.56 -0.43
CA ALA A 78 8.70 -9.53 0.64
C ALA A 78 7.97 -9.12 1.92
N THR A 79 8.01 -7.83 2.27
CA THR A 79 7.30 -7.24 3.41
C THR A 79 5.79 -7.33 3.26
N LEU A 80 5.24 -6.97 2.09
CA LEU A 80 3.81 -7.13 1.80
C LEU A 80 3.37 -8.59 2.02
N ASN A 81 4.10 -9.54 1.46
CA ASN A 81 3.76 -10.95 1.62
C ASN A 81 3.85 -11.42 3.08
N LYS A 82 4.83 -10.94 3.85
CA LYS A 82 5.05 -11.36 5.24
C LYS A 82 3.99 -10.79 6.21
N TYR A 83 3.66 -9.50 6.08
CA TYR A 83 2.85 -8.80 7.10
C TYR A 83 1.45 -8.42 6.65
N VAL A 84 1.21 -8.36 5.34
CA VAL A 84 -0.01 -7.80 4.76
C VAL A 84 -0.86 -8.86 4.07
N SER A 85 -0.36 -10.09 3.94
CA SER A 85 -1.15 -11.22 3.44
C SER A 85 -2.39 -11.41 4.29
N LYS A 86 -3.56 -11.40 3.64
CA LYS A 86 -4.91 -11.48 4.23
C LYS A 86 -5.33 -10.29 5.10
N VAL A 87 -4.53 -9.23 5.18
CA VAL A 87 -4.95 -7.97 5.77
C VAL A 87 -5.77 -7.20 4.73
N PRO A 88 -6.99 -6.71 5.08
CA PRO A 88 -7.79 -5.91 4.15
C PRO A 88 -7.16 -4.53 3.97
N LEU A 89 -6.80 -4.22 2.72
CA LEU A 89 -6.27 -2.92 2.32
C LEU A 89 -7.37 -2.10 1.67
N ASP A 90 -7.62 -0.93 2.24
CA ASP A 90 -8.42 0.08 1.57
C ASP A 90 -7.60 0.71 0.43
N LEU A 91 -6.36 1.13 0.71
CA LEU A 91 -5.50 1.81 -0.25
C LEU A 91 -4.07 1.28 -0.23
N LEU A 92 -3.55 0.96 -1.42
CA LEU A 92 -2.11 0.91 -1.67
C LEU A 92 -1.74 1.99 -2.67
N TYR A 93 -1.01 3.00 -2.21
CA TYR A 93 -0.49 4.09 -3.03
C TYR A 93 1.03 4.03 -3.09
N ILE A 94 1.59 3.95 -4.28
CA ILE A 94 3.04 4.03 -4.52
C ILE A 94 3.30 5.09 -5.57
N ASN A 95 4.16 6.04 -5.25
CA ASN A 95 4.55 7.13 -6.12
C ASN A 95 6.06 7.26 -6.27
N ASN A 96 6.48 7.85 -7.40
CA ASN A 96 7.86 8.19 -7.70
C ASN A 96 8.86 7.04 -7.47
N SER A 97 8.54 5.85 -7.94
CA SER A 97 9.26 4.62 -7.61
C SER A 97 9.75 3.88 -8.86
N ALA A 98 10.72 2.97 -8.72
CA ALA A 98 11.30 2.27 -9.87
C ALA A 98 10.77 0.82 -10.02
N ILE A 99 9.45 0.64 -10.06
CA ILE A 99 8.81 -0.69 -10.10
C ILE A 99 9.10 -1.41 -11.44
N ARG A 100 9.01 -0.68 -12.56
CA ARG A 100 9.19 -1.15 -13.96
C ARG A 100 8.22 -2.22 -14.44
N SER A 101 7.99 -3.27 -13.65
CA SER A 101 7.10 -4.37 -14.01
C SER A 101 6.28 -4.93 -12.86
N ILE A 102 5.07 -5.37 -13.19
CA ILE A 102 4.15 -6.08 -12.30
C ILE A 102 3.92 -7.49 -12.85
N ASN A 103 4.10 -8.50 -12.00
CA ASN A 103 3.89 -9.91 -12.35
C ASN A 103 2.88 -10.60 -11.42
N GLU A 104 2.44 -11.81 -11.79
CA GLU A 104 1.41 -12.61 -11.09
C GLU A 104 1.65 -12.75 -9.57
N ASN A 105 2.91 -12.79 -9.14
CA ASN A 105 3.26 -12.97 -7.72
C ASN A 105 3.33 -11.66 -6.92
N THR A 106 3.11 -10.50 -7.55
CA THR A 106 3.30 -9.18 -6.91
C THR A 106 2.35 -8.96 -5.74
N PHE A 107 1.08 -9.35 -5.90
CA PHE A 107 0.01 -9.13 -4.92
C PHE A 107 -0.53 -10.46 -4.35
N ASN A 108 0.31 -11.50 -4.29
CA ASN A 108 -0.11 -12.81 -3.81
C ASN A 108 -0.61 -12.71 -2.36
N GLY A 109 -1.86 -13.12 -2.12
CA GLY A 109 -2.50 -13.11 -0.81
C GLY A 109 -2.88 -11.74 -0.27
N VAL A 110 -2.67 -10.66 -1.03
CA VAL A 110 -3.04 -9.30 -0.61
C VAL A 110 -4.47 -9.00 -1.04
N LEU A 111 -5.24 -8.33 -0.19
CA LEU A 111 -6.65 -7.99 -0.44
C LEU A 111 -6.79 -6.48 -0.58
N ILE A 112 -6.78 -5.95 -1.81
CA ILE A 112 -6.68 -4.50 -2.08
C ILE A 112 -7.96 -3.99 -2.73
N LYS A 113 -8.56 -2.92 -2.21
CA LYS A 113 -9.70 -2.25 -2.84
C LYS A 113 -9.29 -1.17 -3.84
N ASN A 114 -8.32 -0.33 -3.45
CA ASN A 114 -7.81 0.78 -4.26
C ASN A 114 -6.30 0.62 -4.47
N LEU A 115 -5.88 0.38 -5.71
CA LEU A 115 -4.46 0.29 -6.08
C LEU A 115 -4.07 1.50 -6.93
N GLN A 116 -3.10 2.27 -6.46
CA GLN A 116 -2.59 3.45 -7.15
C GLN A 116 -1.08 3.36 -7.29
N LEU A 117 -0.59 3.22 -8.51
CA LEU A 117 0.84 3.14 -8.83
C LEU A 117 1.15 4.24 -9.84
N SER A 118 1.49 5.43 -9.36
CA SER A 118 1.75 6.61 -10.20
C SER A 118 3.24 6.87 -10.31
N HIS A 119 3.73 7.36 -11.46
CA HIS A 119 5.15 7.70 -11.62
C HIS A 119 6.10 6.54 -11.24
N CYS A 120 5.73 5.31 -11.59
CA CYS A 120 6.44 4.09 -11.18
C CYS A 120 7.31 3.47 -12.29
N ARG A 121 7.42 4.18 -13.44
CA ARG A 121 8.09 3.74 -14.67
C ARG A 121 7.60 2.38 -15.17
N ILE A 122 6.34 2.03 -14.89
CA ILE A 122 5.80 0.72 -15.26
C ILE A 122 5.62 0.67 -16.78
N ASN A 123 6.33 -0.24 -17.44
CA ASN A 123 6.21 -0.46 -18.89
C ASN A 123 5.79 -1.90 -19.22
N SER A 124 5.72 -2.80 -18.23
CA SER A 124 5.32 -4.18 -18.43
C SER A 124 4.43 -4.69 -17.30
N ILE A 125 3.26 -5.22 -17.67
CA ILE A 125 2.35 -5.91 -16.76
C ILE A 125 2.06 -7.28 -17.38
N THR A 126 2.48 -8.35 -16.72
CA THR A 126 2.31 -9.70 -17.27
C THR A 126 0.85 -10.13 -17.27
N PRO A 127 0.46 -11.11 -18.10
CA PRO A 127 -0.81 -11.82 -17.93
C PRO A 127 -0.97 -12.28 -16.47
N ASN A 128 -2.21 -12.26 -15.96
CA ASN A 128 -2.55 -12.63 -14.58
C ASN A 128 -1.88 -11.80 -13.46
N ALA A 129 -1.19 -10.69 -13.75
CA ALA A 129 -0.53 -9.86 -12.74
C ALA A 129 -1.43 -9.46 -11.55
N PHE A 130 -2.74 -9.32 -11.79
CA PHE A 130 -3.73 -8.96 -10.78
C PHE A 130 -4.70 -10.09 -10.44
N ARG A 131 -4.40 -11.35 -10.80
CA ARG A 131 -5.31 -12.49 -10.61
C ARG A 131 -5.78 -12.67 -9.16
N HIS A 132 -4.92 -12.38 -8.19
CA HIS A 132 -5.25 -12.50 -6.77
C HIS A 132 -6.14 -11.36 -6.23
N LEU A 133 -6.41 -10.35 -7.04
CA LEU A 133 -7.20 -9.17 -6.69
C LEU A 133 -8.62 -9.21 -7.29
N ASP A 134 -8.98 -10.28 -7.98
CA ASP A 134 -10.22 -10.49 -8.74
C ASP A 134 -11.51 -10.21 -7.94
N PHE A 135 -11.52 -10.57 -6.65
CA PHE A 135 -12.68 -10.35 -5.78
C PHE A 135 -12.66 -9.03 -5.00
N THR A 136 -11.51 -8.35 -4.90
CA THR A 136 -11.33 -7.22 -3.97
C THR A 136 -11.15 -5.87 -4.66
N LEU A 137 -10.46 -5.84 -5.81
CA LEU A 137 -10.06 -4.59 -6.44
C LEU A 137 -11.24 -3.90 -7.13
N LYS A 138 -11.44 -2.63 -6.77
CA LYS A 138 -12.49 -1.76 -7.31
C LYS A 138 -11.90 -0.65 -8.18
N HIS A 139 -10.81 -0.05 -7.73
CA HIS A 139 -10.18 1.06 -8.43
C HIS A 139 -8.71 0.76 -8.72
N LEU A 140 -8.33 0.89 -9.98
CA LEU A 140 -6.96 0.74 -10.46
C LEU A 140 -6.50 2.03 -11.13
N ASN A 141 -5.48 2.66 -10.55
CA ASN A 141 -4.82 3.83 -11.12
C ASN A 141 -3.37 3.47 -11.48
N LEU A 142 -3.06 3.56 -12.76
CA LEU A 142 -1.75 3.34 -13.37
C LEU A 142 -1.31 4.59 -14.15
N GLN A 143 -1.80 5.77 -13.78
CA GLN A 143 -1.45 7.02 -14.45
C GLN A 143 0.05 7.33 -14.36
N GLU A 144 0.56 8.14 -15.29
CA GLU A 144 1.96 8.60 -15.28
C GLU A 144 2.96 7.42 -15.25
N ASN A 145 2.71 6.42 -16.07
CA ASN A 145 3.64 5.31 -16.30
C ASN A 145 4.07 5.28 -17.77
N GLU A 146 4.68 4.18 -18.19
CA GLU A 146 5.30 4.02 -19.50
C GLU A 146 4.62 2.90 -20.30
N LEU A 147 3.35 2.62 -20.06
CA LEU A 147 2.61 1.59 -20.77
C LEU A 147 2.38 1.99 -22.23
N GLU A 148 2.82 1.17 -23.16
CA GLU A 148 2.61 1.39 -24.61
C GLU A 148 1.33 0.71 -25.14
N GLN A 149 0.77 -0.21 -24.37
CA GLN A 149 -0.42 -0.99 -24.71
C GLN A 149 -1.31 -1.21 -23.48
N ILE A 150 -2.60 -1.46 -23.71
CA ILE A 150 -3.51 -1.92 -22.66
C ILE A 150 -3.15 -3.36 -22.28
N PRO A 151 -2.85 -3.67 -20.99
CA PRO A 151 -2.55 -5.03 -20.55
C PRO A 151 -3.84 -5.84 -20.32
N ALA A 152 -4.62 -6.06 -21.37
CA ALA A 152 -5.95 -6.68 -21.31
C ALA A 152 -5.97 -8.02 -20.56
N GLU A 153 -4.97 -8.88 -20.81
CA GLU A 153 -4.82 -10.19 -20.14
C GLU A 153 -4.56 -10.08 -18.63
N ALA A 154 -4.04 -8.96 -18.14
CA ALA A 154 -3.89 -8.72 -16.72
C ALA A 154 -5.21 -8.30 -16.07
N PHE A 155 -6.10 -7.62 -16.83
CA PHE A 155 -7.37 -7.11 -16.34
C PHE A 155 -8.49 -8.16 -16.35
N ARG A 156 -8.37 -9.22 -17.16
CA ARG A 156 -9.46 -10.16 -17.45
C ARG A 156 -10.20 -10.78 -16.26
N HIS A 157 -9.56 -10.85 -15.09
CA HIS A 157 -10.13 -11.43 -13.87
C HIS A 157 -10.80 -10.38 -12.96
N LEU A 158 -10.60 -9.09 -13.20
CA LEU A 158 -10.99 -7.99 -12.30
C LEU A 158 -12.46 -7.60 -12.47
N LYS A 159 -13.37 -8.55 -12.25
CA LYS A 159 -14.81 -8.39 -12.50
C LYS A 159 -15.47 -7.32 -11.63
N ASN A 160 -14.90 -7.01 -10.46
CA ASN A 160 -15.43 -6.02 -9.53
C ASN A 160 -14.93 -4.60 -9.77
N LEU A 161 -14.10 -4.41 -10.80
CA LEU A 161 -13.42 -3.17 -11.08
C LEU A 161 -14.39 -2.16 -11.70
N THR A 162 -14.47 -0.97 -11.11
CA THR A 162 -15.39 0.11 -11.50
C THR A 162 -14.66 1.31 -12.10
N LEU A 163 -13.36 1.47 -11.83
CA LEU A 163 -12.54 2.56 -12.36
C LEU A 163 -11.14 2.08 -12.78
N ILE A 164 -10.78 2.37 -14.03
CA ILE A 164 -9.41 2.30 -14.54
C ILE A 164 -8.93 3.70 -14.92
N ASP A 165 -7.79 4.11 -14.37
CA ASP A 165 -7.06 5.28 -14.84
C ASP A 165 -5.73 4.86 -15.49
N LEU A 166 -5.63 5.06 -16.79
CA LEU A 166 -4.45 4.81 -17.63
C LEU A 166 -3.94 6.11 -18.25
N SER A 167 -4.33 7.27 -17.72
CA SER A 167 -3.95 8.57 -18.25
C SER A 167 -2.43 8.78 -18.20
N LYS A 168 -1.90 9.65 -19.07
CA LYS A 168 -0.46 10.00 -19.08
C LYS A 168 0.45 8.77 -19.21
N ASN A 169 0.09 7.86 -20.11
CA ASN A 169 0.92 6.73 -20.52
C ASN A 169 1.35 6.93 -21.98
N LYS A 170 1.85 5.88 -22.64
CA LYS A 170 2.29 5.90 -24.04
C LYS A 170 1.39 5.03 -24.92
N ILE A 171 0.14 4.80 -24.52
CA ILE A 171 -0.74 3.83 -25.17
C ILE A 171 -1.07 4.30 -26.58
N GLY A 172 -0.70 3.50 -27.58
CA GLY A 172 -0.94 3.82 -29.00
C GLY A 172 -2.26 3.29 -29.55
N LYS A 173 -2.68 2.12 -29.05
CA LYS A 173 -3.86 1.39 -29.54
C LYS A 173 -4.61 0.73 -28.40
N ILE A 174 -5.93 0.66 -28.56
CA ILE A 174 -6.85 -0.08 -27.68
C ILE A 174 -7.40 -1.25 -28.49
N PRO A 175 -7.11 -2.51 -28.10
CA PRO A 175 -7.78 -3.68 -28.68
C PRO A 175 -9.30 -3.65 -28.43
N ASP A 176 -10.09 -4.17 -29.36
CA ASP A 176 -11.57 -4.15 -29.30
C ASP A 176 -12.11 -4.89 -28.06
N ASP A 177 -11.41 -5.93 -27.62
CA ASP A 177 -11.78 -6.79 -26.49
C ASP A 177 -11.08 -6.43 -25.17
N ALA A 178 -10.29 -5.33 -25.16
CA ALA A 178 -9.38 -5.00 -24.05
C ALA A 178 -10.04 -4.89 -22.67
N PHE A 179 -11.34 -4.55 -22.65
CA PHE A 179 -12.15 -4.39 -21.44
C PHE A 179 -13.42 -5.24 -21.45
N SER A 180 -13.55 -6.17 -22.40
CA SER A 180 -14.78 -6.96 -22.65
C SER A 180 -15.26 -7.79 -21.46
N THR A 181 -14.36 -8.10 -20.52
CA THR A 181 -14.64 -8.90 -19.31
C THR A 181 -15.00 -8.05 -18.09
N LEU A 182 -14.80 -6.72 -18.16
CA LEU A 182 -14.96 -5.79 -17.05
C LEU A 182 -16.39 -5.27 -16.95
N ASN A 183 -17.33 -6.17 -16.67
CA ASN A 183 -18.77 -5.89 -16.74
C ASN A 183 -19.27 -4.80 -15.77
N ASN A 184 -18.49 -4.44 -14.75
CA ASN A 184 -18.83 -3.40 -13.77
C ASN A 184 -18.04 -2.10 -13.97
N LEU A 185 -17.26 -1.98 -15.05
CA LEU A 185 -16.45 -0.78 -15.31
C LEU A 185 -17.36 0.41 -15.63
N VAL A 186 -17.23 1.47 -14.83
CA VAL A 186 -18.01 2.71 -14.98
C VAL A 186 -17.16 3.84 -15.52
N THR A 187 -15.89 3.91 -15.11
CA THR A 187 -14.98 4.98 -15.47
C THR A 187 -13.71 4.43 -16.10
N LEU A 188 -13.42 4.84 -17.33
CA LEU A 188 -12.16 4.59 -18.02
C LEU A 188 -11.53 5.92 -18.39
N LYS A 189 -10.32 6.19 -17.90
CA LYS A 189 -9.56 7.38 -18.23
C LYS A 189 -8.33 7.02 -19.04
N LEU A 190 -8.18 7.69 -20.18
CA LEU A 190 -7.15 7.44 -21.19
C LEU A 190 -6.53 8.75 -21.71
N SER A 191 -6.80 9.89 -21.07
CA SER A 191 -6.26 11.19 -21.48
C SER A 191 -4.74 11.19 -21.49
N ASP A 192 -4.14 12.03 -22.31
CA ASP A 192 -2.67 12.18 -22.42
C ASP A 192 -1.95 10.87 -22.77
N ASN A 193 -2.51 10.11 -23.72
CA ASN A 193 -1.88 8.96 -24.36
C ASN A 193 -1.60 9.25 -25.85
N ASN A 194 -0.91 8.32 -26.52
CA ASN A 194 -0.56 8.42 -27.95
C ASN A 194 -1.61 7.77 -28.86
N LEU A 195 -2.88 7.85 -28.49
CA LEU A 195 -3.95 7.12 -29.15
C LEU A 195 -4.10 7.54 -30.62
N THR A 196 -3.97 6.58 -31.52
CA THR A 196 -4.31 6.76 -32.92
C THR A 196 -5.69 6.17 -33.17
N LEU A 197 -6.65 7.01 -33.58
CA LEU A 197 -7.97 6.56 -34.00
C LEU A 197 -7.86 5.92 -35.39
N TYR A 198 -8.19 4.65 -35.51
CA TYR A 198 -8.31 3.99 -36.81
C TYR A 198 -9.70 4.28 -37.40
N LYS A 199 -9.79 4.35 -38.73
CA LYS A 199 -11.10 4.39 -39.40
C LYS A 199 -11.90 3.16 -38.93
N ASN A 200 -13.10 3.40 -38.38
CA ASN A 200 -14.02 2.44 -37.77
C ASN A 200 -13.74 2.07 -36.29
N SER A 201 -12.95 2.85 -35.56
CA SER A 201 -12.98 2.80 -34.10
C SER A 201 -14.22 3.55 -33.58
N PHE A 202 -15.09 2.84 -32.86
CA PHE A 202 -16.45 3.17 -32.38
C PHE A 202 -17.59 2.97 -33.38
#